data_AF-A0A355F049-F1
#
_entry.id   AF-A0A355F049-F1
#
_cell.length_a   1.000
_cell.length_b   1.000
_cell.length_c   1.000
_cell.angle_alpha   90.00
_cell.angle_beta   90.00
_cell.angle_gamma   90.00
#
_symmetry.space_group_name_H-M   'P 1'
#
loop_
_entity.id
_entity.type
_entity.pdbx_description
1 polymer ?
#
loop_
_entity_poly.entity_id
_entity_poly.type
_entity_poly.pdbx_seq_one_letter_code
_entity_poly.pdbx_strand_id
1 'polypeptide(L)'
;MAANDEVPLRRVAGLALVVFAAAAVLAVKAAVDLWPQRAVFPSWFVPLFVTGLGGLVLFLAAVTRGIWRARRYARPASGALGGVVWLLVVASFVATSSVHQLYPFRTLTAEDFLGLDPVLRFNLILTGVGFAAAAGLAVLYQGGRREGALTGLFGLDLLLLVPNDACANPFNAWWIAHLGASPLMFVPVLAASLFGAGALLGVHPRWNLLCLAAACGGVALLGAGHSTHLLW
;
A
#
# COMPACT_ATOMS: atom_id res chain seq x y z
N MET A 1 36.58 2.62 10.70
CA MET A 1 35.75 2.18 11.84
C MET A 1 34.59 3.16 11.97
N ALA A 2 33.43 2.84 11.39
CA ALA A 2 32.20 3.59 11.66
C ALA A 2 31.52 2.91 12.85
N ALA A 3 31.26 3.66 13.92
CA ALA A 3 30.49 3.20 15.05
C ALA A 3 29.13 2.69 14.52
N ASN A 4 28.86 1.40 14.72
CA ASN A 4 27.52 0.84 14.65
C ASN A 4 26.77 1.40 15.86
N ASP A 5 26.29 2.64 15.75
CA ASP A 5 25.20 3.07 16.59
C ASP A 5 24.01 2.21 16.18
N GLU A 6 23.78 1.15 16.95
CA GLU A 6 22.54 0.37 16.97
C GLU A 6 21.43 1.32 17.41
N VAL A 7 21.01 2.22 16.52
CA VAL A 7 19.83 3.03 16.78
C VAL A 7 18.67 2.05 16.83
N PRO A 8 17.99 1.95 17.99
CA PRO A 8 16.97 0.95 18.16
C PRO A 8 15.82 1.27 17.20
N LEU A 9 15.47 0.31 16.34
CA LEU A 9 14.36 0.34 15.37
C LEU A 9 12.95 0.49 16.03
N ARG A 10 12.89 0.99 17.27
CA ARG A 10 11.69 1.31 18.04
C ARG A 10 10.78 2.28 17.27
N ARG A 11 11.35 3.28 16.59
CA ARG A 11 10.57 4.23 15.79
C ARG A 11 9.87 3.52 14.63
N VAL A 12 10.63 2.75 13.85
CA VAL A 12 10.11 1.92 12.75
C VAL A 12 9.03 0.97 13.24
N ALA A 13 9.25 0.29 14.37
CA ALA A 13 8.26 -0.63 14.95
C ALA A 13 6.99 0.08 15.45
N GLY A 14 7.13 1.28 16.04
CA GLY A 14 6.00 2.10 16.45
C GLY A 14 5.18 2.58 15.25
N LEU A 15 5.85 3.07 14.20
CA LEU A 15 5.19 3.48 12.96
C LEU A 15 4.52 2.31 12.25
N ALA A 16 5.16 1.14 12.19
CA ALA A 16 4.56 -0.07 11.64
C ALA A 16 3.23 -0.43 12.34
N LEU A 17 3.16 -0.26 13.67
CA LEU A 17 1.92 -0.48 14.42
C LEU A 17 0.82 0.52 14.04
N VAL A 18 1.18 1.80 13.85
CA VAL A 18 0.23 2.84 13.42
C VAL A 18 -0.28 2.56 12.01
N VAL A 19 0.62 2.24 11.07
CA VAL A 19 0.26 1.89 9.69
C VAL A 19 -0.61 0.64 9.64
N PHE A 20 -0.28 -0.39 10.45
CA PHE A 20 -1.13 -1.57 10.61
C PHE A 20 -2.52 -1.23 11.13
N ALA A 21 -2.61 -0.42 12.19
CA ALA A 21 -3.89 -0.02 12.76
C ALA A 21 -4.76 0.73 11.74
N ALA A 22 -4.16 1.66 10.98
CA ALA A 22 -4.85 2.36 9.90
C ALA A 22 -5.33 1.39 8.81
N ALA A 23 -4.45 0.51 8.32
CA ALA A 23 -4.81 -0.48 7.30
C ALA A 23 -5.92 -1.42 7.78
N ALA A 24 -5.88 -1.86 9.04
CA ALA A 24 -6.91 -2.72 9.63
C ALA A 24 -8.27 -2.01 9.74
N VAL A 25 -8.29 -0.76 10.23
CA VAL A 25 -9.52 0.03 10.32
C VAL A 25 -10.12 0.27 8.94
N LEU A 26 -9.31 0.62 7.95
CA LEU A 26 -9.75 0.86 6.58
C LEU A 26 -10.26 -0.42 5.91
N ALA A 27 -9.58 -1.56 6.12
CA ALA A 27 -10.04 -2.86 5.61
C ALA A 27 -11.39 -3.26 6.24
N VAL A 28 -11.54 -3.11 7.56
CA VAL A 28 -12.81 -3.39 8.25
C VAL A 28 -13.91 -2.46 7.74
N LYS A 29 -13.62 -1.17 7.58
CA LYS A 29 -14.60 -0.22 7.05
C LYS A 29 -15.03 -0.58 5.63
N ALA A 30 -14.09 -0.93 4.75
CA ALA A 30 -14.40 -1.36 3.38
C ALA A 30 -15.28 -2.62 3.37
N ALA A 31 -15.03 -3.59 4.26
CA ALA A 31 -15.86 -4.78 4.39
C ALA A 31 -17.29 -4.46 4.88
N VAL A 32 -17.41 -3.58 5.88
CA VAL A 32 -18.70 -3.14 6.43
C VAL A 32 -19.51 -2.37 5.38
N ASP A 33 -18.86 -1.53 4.58
CA ASP A 33 -19.52 -0.76 3.52
C ASP A 33 -19.99 -1.65 2.36
N LEU A 34 -19.20 -2.67 2.01
CA LEU A 34 -19.50 -3.56 0.89
C LEU A 34 -20.58 -4.60 1.21
N TRP A 35 -20.64 -5.11 2.45
CA TRP A 35 -21.51 -6.24 2.79
C TRP A 35 -23.01 -6.02 2.52
N PRO A 36 -23.59 -4.84 2.79
CA PRO A 36 -24.98 -4.53 2.43
C PRO A 36 -25.22 -4.53 0.91
N GLN A 37 -24.18 -4.23 0.12
CA GLN A 37 -24.24 -4.10 -1.34
C GLN A 37 -24.02 -5.42 -2.09
N ARG A 38 -23.95 -6.55 -1.38
CA ARG A 38 -23.65 -7.88 -1.97
C ARG A 38 -24.57 -8.32 -3.10
N ALA A 39 -25.79 -7.81 -3.15
CA ALA A 39 -26.76 -8.14 -4.20
C ALA A 39 -26.39 -7.55 -5.58
N VAL A 40 -25.51 -6.54 -5.62
CA VAL A 40 -25.03 -5.90 -6.85
C VAL A 40 -23.91 -6.71 -7.53
N PHE A 41 -23.28 -7.62 -6.80
CA PHE A 41 -22.12 -8.39 -7.27
C PHE A 41 -22.48 -9.86 -7.49
N PRO A 42 -21.65 -10.61 -8.25
CA PRO A 42 -21.72 -12.07 -8.26
C PRO A 42 -21.68 -12.63 -6.84
N SER A 43 -22.48 -13.67 -6.59
CA SER A 43 -22.70 -14.23 -5.23
C SER A 43 -21.41 -14.68 -4.51
N TRP A 44 -20.36 -14.99 -5.26
CA TRP A 44 -19.06 -15.40 -4.73
C TRP A 44 -18.13 -14.23 -4.39
N PHE A 45 -18.34 -13.04 -4.99
CA PHE A 45 -17.36 -11.95 -4.95
C PHE A 45 -17.24 -11.33 -3.56
N VAL A 46 -18.35 -10.85 -2.98
CA VAL A 46 -18.31 -10.18 -1.67
C VAL A 46 -17.82 -11.11 -0.55
N PRO A 47 -18.29 -12.37 -0.43
CA PRO A 47 -17.74 -13.31 0.56
C PRO A 47 -16.23 -13.54 0.39
N LEU A 48 -15.75 -13.72 -0.85
CA LEU A 48 -14.33 -13.90 -1.12
C LEU A 48 -13.51 -12.66 -0.79
N PHE A 49 -14.00 -11.47 -1.15
CA PHE A 49 -13.36 -10.20 -0.88
C PHE A 49 -13.23 -9.93 0.62
N VAL A 50 -14.32 -10.07 1.39
CA VAL A 50 -14.31 -9.88 2.85
C VAL A 50 -13.41 -10.90 3.54
N THR A 51 -13.43 -12.16 3.10
CA THR A 51 -12.51 -13.19 3.62
C THR A 51 -11.07 -12.84 3.30
N GLY A 52 -10.79 -12.35 2.09
CA GLY A 52 -9.48 -11.87 1.67
C GLY A 52 -8.97 -10.71 2.53
N LEU A 53 -9.82 -9.72 2.83
CA LEU A 53 -9.49 -8.62 3.75
C LEU A 53 -9.19 -9.13 5.16
N GLY A 54 -9.98 -10.09 5.67
CA GLY A 54 -9.70 -10.73 6.95
C GLY A 54 -8.33 -11.42 6.98
N GLY A 55 -8.01 -12.20 5.93
CA GLY A 55 -6.71 -12.83 5.76
C GLY A 55 -5.57 -11.81 5.68
N LEU A 56 -5.76 -10.72 4.93
CA LEU A 56 -4.80 -9.62 4.83
C LEU A 56 -4.50 -9.02 6.21
N VAL A 57 -5.52 -8.67 7.00
CA VAL A 57 -5.35 -8.11 8.35
C VAL A 57 -4.57 -9.07 9.25
N LEU A 58 -4.84 -10.37 9.19
CA LEU A 58 -4.10 -11.38 9.95
C LEU A 58 -2.62 -11.46 9.53
N PHE A 59 -2.34 -11.44 8.23
CA PHE A 59 -0.95 -11.42 7.74
C PHE A 59 -0.22 -10.14 8.13
N LEU A 60 -0.86 -8.98 8.00
CA LEU A 60 -0.28 -7.70 8.44
C LEU A 60 -0.01 -7.69 9.94
N ALA A 61 -0.91 -8.26 10.76
CA ALA A 61 -0.70 -8.40 12.20
C ALA A 61 0.52 -9.29 12.52
N ALA A 62 0.66 -10.42 11.81
CA ALA A 62 1.79 -11.34 11.97
C ALA A 62 3.12 -10.66 11.62
N VAL A 63 3.15 -9.90 10.51
CA VAL A 63 4.34 -9.16 10.07
C VAL A 63 4.68 -8.03 11.01
N THR A 64 3.70 -7.24 11.44
CA THR A 64 3.87 -6.14 12.40
C THR A 64 4.42 -6.66 13.72
N ARG A 65 3.91 -7.79 14.22
CA ARG A 65 4.46 -8.48 15.39
C ARG A 65 5.91 -8.92 15.16
N GLY A 66 6.23 -9.40 13.97
CA GLY A 66 7.59 -9.75 13.57
C GLY A 66 8.52 -8.55 13.57
N ILE A 67 8.11 -7.41 13.01
CA ILE A 67 8.84 -6.14 13.02
C ILE A 67 9.08 -5.68 14.47
N TRP A 68 8.04 -5.73 15.30
CA TRP A 68 8.14 -5.38 16.72
C TRP A 68 9.14 -6.25 17.49
N ARG A 69 9.26 -7.53 17.13
CA ARG A 69 10.26 -8.44 17.69
C ARG A 69 11.66 -8.14 17.14
N ALA A 70 11.77 -7.95 15.83
CA ALA A 70 13.02 -7.67 15.13
C ALA A 70 13.68 -6.35 15.58
N ARG A 71 12.94 -5.43 16.22
CA ARG A 71 13.52 -4.19 16.77
C ARG A 71 14.73 -4.37 17.70
N ARG A 72 14.92 -5.58 18.25
CA ARG A 72 16.02 -5.95 19.16
C ARG A 72 17.15 -6.73 18.50
N TYR A 73 16.94 -7.31 17.31
CA TYR A 73 17.88 -8.25 16.69
C TYR A 73 17.70 -8.35 15.16
N ALA A 74 17.34 -7.24 14.51
CA ALA A 74 17.10 -7.22 13.08
C ALA A 74 18.37 -7.63 12.30
N ARG A 75 18.17 -8.38 11.23
CA ARG A 75 19.22 -8.69 10.24
C ARG A 75 18.75 -8.11 8.91
N PRO A 76 19.01 -6.82 8.66
CA PRO A 76 18.37 -6.18 7.53
C PRO A 76 18.89 -6.75 6.21
N ALA A 77 17.97 -7.03 5.29
CA ALA A 77 18.30 -7.52 3.96
C ALA A 77 19.09 -6.46 3.18
N SER A 78 20.02 -6.92 2.35
CA SER A 78 20.85 -6.10 1.45
C SER A 78 21.06 -6.78 0.10
N GLY A 79 21.69 -6.09 -0.84
CA GLY A 79 21.98 -6.63 -2.17
C GLY A 79 20.71 -6.90 -2.97
N ALA A 80 20.71 -8.00 -3.73
CA ALA A 80 19.61 -8.34 -4.65
C ALA A 80 18.25 -8.42 -3.95
N LEU A 81 18.16 -9.05 -2.79
CA LEU A 81 16.89 -9.17 -2.06
C LEU A 81 16.34 -7.80 -1.65
N GLY A 82 17.19 -6.93 -1.09
CA GLY A 82 16.78 -5.57 -0.75
C GLY A 82 16.35 -4.77 -1.98
N GLY A 83 17.08 -4.91 -3.09
CA GLY A 83 16.74 -4.28 -4.37
C GLY A 83 15.38 -4.72 -4.91
N VAL A 84 15.10 -6.03 -4.91
CA VAL A 84 13.82 -6.58 -5.38
C VAL A 84 12.66 -6.11 -4.50
N VAL A 85 12.82 -6.09 -3.18
CA VAL A 85 11.77 -5.60 -2.28
C VAL A 85 11.46 -4.13 -2.56
N TRP A 86 12.47 -3.27 -2.69
CA TRP A 86 12.27 -1.86 -3.02
C TRP A 86 11.64 -1.66 -4.40
N LEU A 87 12.06 -2.44 -5.40
CA LEU A 87 11.44 -2.42 -6.72
C LEU A 87 9.93 -2.70 -6.64
N LEU A 88 9.54 -3.71 -5.86
CA LEU A 88 8.12 -4.06 -5.68
C LEU A 88 7.35 -3.02 -4.86
N VAL A 89 7.96 -2.43 -3.83
CA VAL A 89 7.36 -1.30 -3.08
C VAL A 89 7.11 -0.13 -4.02
N VAL A 90 8.07 0.23 -4.86
CA VAL A 90 7.92 1.29 -5.89
C VAL A 90 6.84 0.91 -6.90
N ALA A 91 6.84 -0.35 -7.37
CA ALA A 91 5.82 -0.85 -8.30
C ALA A 91 4.40 -0.86 -7.70
N SER A 92 4.25 -0.93 -6.37
CA SER A 92 2.94 -0.89 -5.71
C SER A 92 2.20 0.42 -5.95
N PHE A 93 2.91 1.54 -6.12
CA PHE A 93 2.31 2.84 -6.49
C PHE A 93 1.70 2.79 -7.89
N VAL A 94 2.41 2.17 -8.84
CA VAL A 94 1.94 1.96 -10.21
C VAL A 94 0.76 0.99 -10.25
N ALA A 95 0.83 -0.10 -9.48
CA ALA A 95 -0.26 -1.06 -9.39
C ALA A 95 -1.53 -0.41 -8.84
N THR A 96 -1.40 0.40 -7.79
CA THR A 96 -2.53 1.09 -7.14
C THR A 96 -3.18 2.13 -8.04
N SER A 97 -2.40 2.84 -8.85
CA SER A 97 -2.93 3.83 -9.78
C SER A 97 -3.68 3.22 -10.98
N SER A 98 -3.42 1.96 -11.31
CA SER A 98 -4.12 1.24 -12.39
C SER A 98 -5.63 1.08 -12.16
N VAL A 99 -6.11 1.27 -10.93
CA VAL A 99 -7.53 1.19 -10.57
C VAL A 99 -8.34 2.41 -11.05
N HIS A 100 -7.70 3.58 -11.26
CA HIS A 100 -8.37 4.85 -11.59
C HIS A 100 -7.95 5.43 -12.95
N GLN A 101 -8.10 4.66 -14.03
CA GLN A 101 -7.91 5.08 -15.43
C GLN A 101 -6.47 5.30 -15.93
N LEU A 102 -5.44 5.04 -15.12
CA LEU A 102 -4.07 4.93 -15.64
C LEU A 102 -3.82 3.61 -16.39
N TYR A 103 -4.85 2.79 -16.62
CA TYR A 103 -4.79 1.63 -17.47
C TYR A 103 -5.68 1.81 -18.72
N PRO A 104 -5.18 1.55 -19.95
CA PRO A 104 -3.83 1.09 -20.27
C PRO A 104 -2.91 2.30 -20.40
N PHE A 105 -2.09 2.59 -19.39
CA PHE A 105 -1.04 3.63 -19.33
C PHE A 105 -1.19 4.73 -20.38
N ARG A 106 -2.28 5.50 -20.30
CA ARG A 106 -2.47 6.61 -21.24
C ARG A 106 -1.46 7.68 -20.86
N THR A 107 -0.58 8.03 -21.79
CA THR A 107 0.23 9.23 -21.68
C THR A 107 -0.71 10.43 -21.74
N LEU A 108 -1.08 10.96 -20.57
CA LEU A 108 -1.89 12.17 -20.48
C LEU A 108 -1.06 13.35 -20.98
N THR A 109 -1.63 14.14 -21.91
CA THR A 109 -1.05 15.46 -22.21
C THR A 109 -1.31 16.41 -21.03
N ALA A 110 -0.61 17.55 -21.01
CA ALA A 110 -0.85 18.58 -19.99
C ALA A 110 -2.29 19.11 -20.05
N GLU A 111 -2.87 19.21 -21.24
CA GLU A 111 -4.26 19.65 -21.44
C GLU A 111 -5.25 18.61 -20.92
N ASP A 112 -5.02 17.32 -21.21
CA ASP A 112 -5.84 16.23 -20.66
C ASP A 112 -5.80 16.25 -19.13
N PHE A 113 -4.60 16.42 -18.55
CA PHE A 113 -4.42 16.48 -17.11
C PHE A 113 -5.22 17.61 -16.48
N LEU A 114 -5.19 18.82 -17.06
CA LEU A 114 -5.94 19.98 -16.53
C LEU A 114 -7.46 19.81 -16.62
N GLY A 115 -7.94 19.00 -17.57
CA GLY A 115 -9.34 18.64 -17.74
C GLY A 115 -9.86 17.56 -16.77
N LEU A 116 -8.96 16.88 -16.02
CA LEU A 116 -9.35 15.87 -15.05
C LEU A 116 -10.02 16.48 -13.81
N ASP A 117 -10.87 15.69 -13.17
CA ASP A 117 -11.43 15.99 -11.86
C ASP A 117 -10.30 16.37 -10.85
N PRO A 118 -10.47 17.43 -10.03
CA PRO A 118 -9.46 17.87 -9.08
C PRO A 118 -8.94 16.76 -8.15
N VAL A 119 -9.80 15.83 -7.71
CA VAL A 119 -9.42 14.72 -6.82
C VAL A 119 -8.60 13.69 -7.59
N LEU A 120 -8.98 13.39 -8.83
CA LEU A 120 -8.20 12.51 -9.70
C LEU A 120 -6.82 13.11 -10.03
N ARG A 121 -6.73 14.43 -10.28
CA ARG A 121 -5.43 15.11 -10.44
C ARG A 121 -4.57 15.00 -9.20
N PHE A 122 -5.15 15.29 -8.03
CA PHE A 122 -4.45 15.19 -6.75
C PHE A 122 -3.89 13.78 -6.52
N ASN A 123 -4.68 12.76 -6.83
CA ASN A 123 -4.29 11.36 -6.74
C ASN A 123 -3.13 10.99 -7.69
N LEU A 124 -3.17 11.44 -8.94
CA LEU A 124 -2.07 11.23 -9.89
C LEU A 124 -0.77 11.90 -9.41
N ILE A 125 -0.86 13.12 -8.88
CA ILE A 125 0.28 13.81 -8.27
C ILE A 125 0.80 13.01 -7.07
N LEU A 126 -0.10 12.58 -6.18
CA LEU A 126 0.25 11.82 -4.98
C LEU A 126 0.94 10.48 -5.34
N THR A 127 0.45 9.80 -6.38
CA THR A 127 1.07 8.60 -6.94
C THR A 127 2.49 8.89 -7.45
N GLY A 128 2.66 9.93 -8.28
CA GLY A 128 3.96 10.29 -8.86
C GLY A 128 4.99 10.72 -7.81
N VAL A 129 4.56 11.56 -6.86
CA VAL A 129 5.38 11.99 -5.72
C VAL A 129 5.71 10.80 -4.83
N GLY A 130 4.75 9.93 -4.54
CA GLY A 130 4.94 8.72 -3.74
C GLY A 130 5.92 7.74 -4.40
N PHE A 131 5.81 7.52 -5.70
CA PHE A 131 6.76 6.74 -6.49
C PHE A 131 8.18 7.31 -6.39
N ALA A 132 8.35 8.62 -6.63
CA ALA A 132 9.65 9.27 -6.58
C ALA A 132 10.25 9.24 -5.17
N ALA A 133 9.42 9.46 -4.14
CA ALA A 133 9.82 9.36 -2.74
C ALA A 133 10.26 7.93 -2.39
N ALA A 134 9.49 6.90 -2.76
CA ALA A 134 9.83 5.51 -2.53
C ALA A 134 11.14 5.10 -3.22
N ALA A 135 11.38 5.57 -4.45
CA ALA A 135 12.65 5.37 -5.14
C ALA A 135 13.82 6.06 -4.42
N GLY A 136 13.63 7.29 -3.94
CA GLY A 136 14.62 8.01 -3.13
C GLY A 136 14.92 7.29 -1.81
N LEU A 137 13.91 6.74 -1.15
CA LEU A 137 14.05 5.93 0.06
C LEU A 137 14.79 4.60 -0.22
N ALA A 138 14.58 4.00 -1.40
CA ALA A 138 15.36 2.84 -1.83
C ALA A 138 16.85 3.16 -1.93
N VAL A 139 17.21 4.28 -2.56
CA VAL A 139 18.61 4.75 -2.64
C VAL A 139 19.16 5.00 -1.25
N LEU A 140 18.39 5.68 -0.39
CA LEU A 140 18.77 5.95 1.00
C LEU A 140 19.04 4.66 1.80
N TYR A 141 18.20 3.64 1.60
CA TYR A 141 18.34 2.33 2.24
C TYR A 141 19.61 1.61 1.76
N GLN A 142 19.87 1.59 0.45
CA GLN A 142 21.07 0.97 -0.13
C GLN A 142 22.35 1.70 0.27
N GLY A 143 22.29 3.02 0.46
CA GLY A 143 23.37 3.85 1.00
C GLY A 143 23.64 3.67 2.51
N GLY A 144 23.02 2.68 3.16
CA GLY A 144 23.25 2.34 4.57
C GLY A 144 22.35 3.07 5.57
N ARG A 145 21.55 4.05 5.14
CA ARG A 145 20.63 4.81 6.02
C ARG A 145 19.27 4.09 6.17
N ARG A 146 19.33 2.82 6.60
CA ARG A 146 18.20 1.87 6.60
C ARG A 146 17.02 2.29 7.47
N GLU A 147 17.27 2.72 8.71
CA GLU A 147 16.18 3.16 9.60
C GLU A 147 15.47 4.40 9.05
N GLY A 148 16.24 5.37 8.54
CA GLY A 148 15.69 6.58 7.93
C GLY A 148 14.81 6.26 6.72
N ALA A 149 15.23 5.31 5.88
CA ALA A 149 14.44 4.86 4.74
C ALA A 149 13.13 4.17 5.16
N LEU A 150 13.16 3.29 6.17
CA LEU A 150 11.95 2.62 6.67
C LEU A 150 11.01 3.58 7.42
N THR A 151 11.58 4.52 8.17
CA THR A 151 10.81 5.58 8.84
C THR A 151 10.13 6.48 7.81
N GLY A 152 10.87 6.86 6.75
CA GLY A 152 10.32 7.63 5.64
C GLY A 152 9.25 6.89 4.87
N LEU A 153 9.39 5.56 4.69
CA LEU A 153 8.38 4.72 4.03
C LEU A 153 7.05 4.75 4.80
N PHE A 154 7.09 4.51 6.12
CA PHE A 154 5.87 4.58 6.92
C PHE A 154 5.34 6.02 7.07
N GLY A 155 6.21 7.03 7.06
CA GLY A 155 5.79 8.43 6.99
C GLY A 155 5.02 8.73 5.70
N LEU A 156 5.52 8.24 4.57
CA LEU A 156 4.85 8.32 3.28
C LEU A 156 3.50 7.60 3.31
N ASP A 157 3.43 6.38 3.83
CA ASP A 157 2.16 5.63 3.98
C ASP A 157 1.09 6.44 4.71
N LEU A 158 1.45 7.13 5.80
CA LEU A 158 0.50 7.96 6.54
C LEU A 158 0.03 9.18 5.76
N LEU A 159 0.89 9.78 4.93
CA LEU A 159 0.50 10.88 4.04
C LEU A 159 -0.45 10.40 2.93
N LEU A 160 -0.31 9.16 2.47
CA LEU A 160 -1.20 8.55 1.48
C LEU A 160 -2.61 8.26 2.01
N LEU A 161 -2.84 8.35 3.32
CA LEU A 161 -4.16 8.22 3.94
C LEU A 161 -5.04 9.46 3.82
N VAL A 162 -4.52 10.56 3.28
CA VAL A 162 -5.36 11.73 2.95
C VAL A 162 -6.38 11.31 1.90
N PRO A 163 -7.70 11.55 2.08
CA PRO A 163 -8.72 11.20 1.11
C PRO A 163 -8.36 11.65 -0.31
N ASN A 164 -8.33 10.71 -1.26
CA ASN A 164 -7.75 10.89 -2.60
C ASN A 164 -8.55 10.20 -3.71
N ASP A 165 -9.69 9.60 -3.39
CA ASP A 165 -10.56 8.94 -4.36
C ASP A 165 -12.01 9.43 -4.24
N ALA A 166 -12.51 10.14 -5.26
CA ALA A 166 -13.89 10.63 -5.32
C ALA A 166 -14.80 9.76 -6.19
N CYS A 167 -14.31 8.65 -6.74
CA CYS A 167 -15.11 7.77 -7.59
C CYS A 167 -16.09 6.97 -6.73
N ALA A 168 -17.37 7.31 -6.79
CA ALA A 168 -18.40 6.65 -6.01
C ALA A 168 -18.58 5.19 -6.44
N ASN A 169 -18.18 4.28 -5.56
CA ASN A 169 -18.42 2.85 -5.70
C ASN A 169 -18.92 2.25 -4.36
N PRO A 170 -19.47 1.02 -4.37
CA PRO A 170 -19.99 0.38 -3.17
C PRO A 170 -19.00 0.26 -2.01
N PHE A 171 -17.70 0.34 -2.27
CA PHE A 171 -16.64 0.20 -1.26
C PHE A 171 -16.31 1.54 -0.56
N ASN A 172 -16.64 2.69 -1.17
CA ASN A 172 -16.22 4.00 -0.69
C ASN A 172 -17.34 5.06 -0.63
N ALA A 173 -18.58 4.68 -0.95
CA ALA A 173 -19.74 5.60 -0.99
C ALA A 173 -19.94 6.39 0.32
N TRP A 174 -19.76 5.75 1.48
CA TRP A 174 -19.88 6.44 2.77
C TRP A 174 -18.83 7.55 2.91
N TRP A 175 -17.58 7.28 2.53
CA TRP A 175 -16.49 8.26 2.60
C TRP A 175 -16.75 9.46 1.70
N ILE A 176 -17.20 9.21 0.47
CA ILE A 176 -17.51 10.29 -0.47
C ILE A 176 -18.69 11.12 0.03
N ALA A 177 -19.74 10.50 0.56
CA ALA A 177 -20.90 11.23 1.08
C ALA A 177 -20.57 12.13 2.29
N HIS A 178 -19.59 11.76 3.12
CA HIS A 178 -19.28 12.50 4.36
C HIS A 178 -18.04 13.39 4.25
N LEU A 179 -17.04 13.01 3.47
CA LEU A 179 -15.74 13.69 3.34
C LEU A 179 -15.44 14.18 1.92
N GLY A 180 -16.27 13.86 0.93
CA GLY A 180 -16.05 14.21 -0.48
C GLY A 180 -15.05 13.30 -1.22
N ALA A 181 -14.24 12.53 -0.50
CA ALA A 181 -13.29 11.57 -1.05
C ALA A 181 -13.00 10.44 -0.05
N SER A 182 -12.35 9.38 -0.55
CA SER A 182 -12.00 8.17 0.18
C SER A 182 -10.49 7.99 0.31
N PRO A 183 -9.98 7.51 1.46
CA PRO A 183 -8.58 7.17 1.66
C PRO A 183 -8.24 5.72 1.23
N LEU A 184 -9.22 4.98 0.71
CA LEU A 184 -9.08 3.53 0.51
C LEU A 184 -8.13 3.14 -0.63
N MET A 185 -7.85 4.05 -1.56
CA MET A 185 -7.06 3.73 -2.73
C MET A 185 -5.67 3.21 -2.38
N PHE A 186 -4.96 3.83 -1.44
CA PHE A 186 -3.59 3.47 -1.09
C PHE A 186 -3.46 2.42 0.01
N VAL A 187 -4.57 1.84 0.49
CA VAL A 187 -4.53 0.70 1.42
C VAL A 187 -3.63 -0.46 0.93
N PRO A 188 -3.59 -0.79 -0.37
CA PRO A 188 -2.65 -1.80 -0.87
C PRO A 188 -1.18 -1.36 -0.78
N VAL A 189 -0.89 -0.06 -0.93
CA VAL A 189 0.48 0.48 -0.72
C VAL A 189 0.88 0.34 0.75
N LEU A 190 -0.03 0.62 1.69
CA LEU A 190 0.22 0.39 3.12
C LEU A 190 0.55 -1.09 3.40
N ALA A 191 -0.21 -2.01 2.81
CA ALA A 191 0.07 -3.44 2.94
C ALA A 191 1.43 -3.81 2.32
N ALA A 192 1.72 -3.31 1.11
CA ALA A 192 2.99 -3.50 0.43
C ALA A 192 4.17 -2.98 1.27
N SER A 193 4.05 -1.80 1.86
CA SER A 193 5.06 -1.21 2.73
C SER A 193 5.29 -2.03 3.99
N LEU A 194 4.25 -2.56 4.63
CA LEU A 194 4.40 -3.45 5.80
C LEU A 194 5.08 -4.78 5.45
N PHE A 195 4.68 -5.42 4.35
CA PHE A 195 5.35 -6.63 3.87
C PHE A 195 6.80 -6.34 3.46
N GLY A 196 7.03 -5.25 2.72
CA GLY A 196 8.36 -4.80 2.31
C GLY A 196 9.27 -4.53 3.51
N ALA A 197 8.80 -3.76 4.49
CA ALA A 197 9.55 -3.50 5.73
C ALA A 197 9.83 -4.79 6.50
N GLY A 198 8.87 -5.71 6.59
CA GLY A 198 9.08 -7.03 7.19
C GLY A 198 10.20 -7.79 6.49
N ALA A 199 10.20 -7.86 5.16
CA ALA A 199 11.25 -8.51 4.38
C ALA A 199 12.62 -7.81 4.56
N LEU A 200 12.65 -6.48 4.50
CA LEU A 200 13.86 -5.68 4.65
C LEU A 200 14.45 -5.81 6.05
N LEU A 201 13.65 -6.06 7.09
CA LEU A 201 14.13 -6.29 8.46
C LEU A 201 14.51 -7.76 8.74
N GLY A 202 14.38 -8.65 7.76
CA GLY A 202 14.70 -10.07 7.88
C GLY A 202 13.62 -10.90 8.58
N VAL A 203 12.41 -10.35 8.75
CA VAL A 203 11.24 -11.09 9.25
C VAL A 203 10.72 -11.93 8.09
N HIS A 204 10.89 -13.25 8.14
CA HIS A 204 10.42 -14.20 7.11
C HIS A 204 10.52 -13.65 5.66
N PRO A 205 11.71 -13.26 5.20
CA PRO A 205 11.86 -12.37 4.04
C PRO A 205 11.25 -12.92 2.75
N ARG A 206 11.31 -14.23 2.53
CA ARG A 206 10.71 -14.88 1.35
C ARG A 206 9.17 -14.85 1.39
N TRP A 207 8.59 -15.05 2.56
CA TRP A 207 7.14 -14.99 2.76
C TRP A 207 6.63 -13.58 2.53
N ASN A 208 7.30 -12.59 3.13
CA ASN A 208 6.94 -11.19 2.96
C ASN A 208 7.13 -10.71 1.52
N LEU A 209 8.16 -11.18 0.82
CA LEU A 209 8.32 -10.92 -0.61
C LEU A 209 7.17 -11.50 -1.44
N LEU A 210 6.73 -12.72 -1.13
CA LEU A 210 5.58 -13.34 -1.78
C LEU A 210 4.29 -12.54 -1.51
N CYS A 211 4.03 -12.14 -0.26
CA CYS A 211 2.87 -11.33 0.09
C CYS A 211 2.89 -9.95 -0.59
N LEU A 212 4.06 -9.31 -0.68
CA LEU A 212 4.24 -8.06 -1.40
C LEU A 212 3.93 -8.22 -2.90
N ALA A 213 4.49 -9.25 -3.54
CA ALA A 213 4.19 -9.53 -4.94
C ALA A 213 2.70 -9.84 -5.16
N ALA A 214 2.09 -10.61 -4.26
CA ALA A 214 0.66 -10.94 -4.30
C ALA A 214 -0.22 -9.69 -4.09
N ALA A 215 0.17 -8.75 -3.22
CA ALA A 215 -0.54 -7.49 -3.05
C ALA A 215 -0.49 -6.65 -4.34
N CYS A 216 0.69 -6.47 -4.94
CA CYS A 216 0.82 -5.75 -6.20
C CYS A 216 0.02 -6.42 -7.33
N GLY A 217 0.11 -7.76 -7.44
CA GLY A 217 -0.63 -8.53 -8.44
C GLY A 217 -2.14 -8.48 -8.23
N GLY A 218 -2.60 -8.61 -6.98
CA GLY A 218 -4.02 -8.55 -6.63
C GLY A 218 -4.65 -7.21 -6.98
N VAL A 219 -3.95 -6.10 -6.74
CA VAL A 219 -4.41 -4.76 -7.12
C VAL A 219 -4.45 -4.59 -8.63
N ALA A 220 -3.42 -5.06 -9.34
CA ALA A 220 -3.41 -5.03 -10.80
C ALA A 220 -4.56 -5.87 -11.38
N LEU A 221 -4.87 -7.03 -10.79
CA LEU A 221 -6.02 -7.86 -11.17
C LEU A 221 -7.36 -7.18 -10.87
N LEU A 222 -7.48 -6.47 -9.74
CA LEU A 222 -8.67 -5.66 -9.46
C LEU A 222 -8.83 -4.52 -10.49
N GLY A 223 -7.75 -3.82 -10.85
CA GLY A 223 -7.76 -2.81 -11.91
C GLY A 223 -8.10 -3.38 -13.30
N ALA A 224 -7.61 -4.57 -13.62
CA ALA A 224 -7.94 -5.28 -14.86
C ALA A 224 -9.40 -5.75 -14.88
N GLY A 225 -9.87 -6.35 -13.79
CA GLY A 225 -11.27 -6.70 -13.58
C GLY A 225 -12.18 -5.47 -13.67
N HIS A 226 -11.67 -4.31 -13.22
CA HIS A 226 -12.38 -3.05 -13.35
C HIS A 226 -12.58 -2.67 -14.82
N SER A 227 -11.48 -2.62 -15.55
CA SER A 227 -11.44 -2.22 -16.96
C SER A 227 -12.18 -3.18 -17.91
N THR A 228 -12.32 -4.44 -17.53
CA THR A 228 -12.95 -5.48 -18.38
C THR A 228 -14.42 -5.71 -18.08
N HIS A 229 -15.01 -4.97 -17.13
CA HIS A 229 -16.38 -5.18 -16.67
C HIS A 229 -16.65 -6.62 -16.21
N LEU A 230 -15.63 -7.30 -15.68
CA LEU A 230 -15.78 -8.64 -15.08
C LEU A 230 -16.32 -8.56 -13.66
N LEU A 231 -16.18 -7.40 -13.01
CA LEU A 231 -16.60 -7.15 -11.63
C LEU A 231 -17.94 -6.39 -11.53
N TRP A 232 -18.56 -6.04 -12.67
CA TRP A 232 -19.86 -5.36 -12.83
C TRP A 232 -20.51 -5.62 -14.18
#